data_AF-A0A973FQZ4-F1
#
_entry.id   AF-A0A973FQZ4-F1
#
_cell.length_a   1.000
_cell.length_b   1.000
_cell.length_c   1.000
_cell.angle_alpha   90.00
_cell.angle_beta   90.00
_cell.angle_gamma   90.00
#
_symmetry.space_group_name_H-M   'P 1'
#
loop_
_entity.id
_entity.type
_entity.pdbx_description
1 polymer ?
#
loop_
_entity_poly.entity_id
_entity_poly.type
_entity_poly.pdbx_seq_one_letter_code
_entity_poly.pdbx_strand_id
1 'polypeptide(L)'
;MADIDPELPSDHSSLNEPTLEAAIIQVLQVLGERAHDNAQLRQALGLIGQTLLALAEPPPDCAKAVVSDTPDSDAPPPTPTSPSSPSSPPATLADLQRFARVMMGQELAEEEPPKRLMPLPPLPPEPLDLQEVVDRCQAKQGILAWCSEHPSDPPPHDMVARAKSLPHGQTWMLRSDGSLAIEQDLSPMLAGTLAATAAISATLVLIDQHALTPSLLKSAIDLAAETQSALRGALRLARVTTSDYDQLQLFQWLRERANEEGIYIPRYMRKNDPADPLAWQERLERVRQFGARVVRIAEQRRRQRKLLSALRYRLRKEVASANEAERVAAWLRVGDTLDQLIESGLPTTHPILRPILGPYLTTLPPTLSLPPRANSAIEAVSLYRANGTTTSGELSEEDDDPIVGEVAGLLHDQTVVMLGGERRPYTAQAIKEAFTLRELIWCTTQEGQSYLSLEPYIRRPDVTLVILAIRWASHNLSEATNLCTRYNKLLVRLPAGYNASQMAHQIMQQVGDRLHALAAERES
;
A
#
# COMPACT_ATOMS: atom_id res chain seq x y z
N MET A 1 -46.28 72.29 -17.99
CA MET A 1 -46.34 71.08 -17.14
C MET A 1 -45.73 69.94 -17.92
N ALA A 2 -44.44 69.73 -17.72
CA ALA A 2 -43.67 68.54 -18.09
C ALA A 2 -42.40 68.63 -17.25
N ASP A 3 -42.38 67.88 -16.15
CA ASP A 3 -41.29 67.87 -15.16
C ASP A 3 -40.13 67.00 -15.66
N ILE A 4 -38.93 67.50 -15.34
CA ILE A 4 -37.61 66.99 -15.68
C ILE A 4 -37.09 66.25 -14.44
N ASP A 5 -36.80 64.95 -14.57
CA ASP A 5 -36.07 64.17 -13.56
C ASP A 5 -34.54 64.33 -13.76
N PRO A 6 -33.74 64.48 -12.69
CA PRO A 6 -32.30 64.69 -12.79
C PRO A 6 -31.51 63.38 -12.81
N GLU A 7 -30.50 63.33 -13.67
CA GLU A 7 -29.49 62.27 -13.78
C GLU A 7 -28.63 62.15 -12.51
N LEU A 8 -28.43 60.91 -12.05
CA LEU A 8 -27.46 60.54 -11.01
C LEU A 8 -26.07 60.28 -11.65
N PRO A 9 -24.96 60.75 -11.05
CA PRO A 9 -23.62 60.50 -11.58
C PRO A 9 -23.11 59.11 -11.18
N SER A 10 -22.58 58.38 -12.17
CA SER A 10 -21.91 57.09 -12.02
C SER A 10 -20.43 57.27 -11.66
N ASP A 11 -20.12 57.23 -10.37
CA ASP A 11 -18.75 57.28 -9.85
C ASP A 11 -18.15 55.87 -9.77
N HIS A 12 -17.54 55.39 -10.87
CA HIS A 12 -16.71 54.20 -10.87
C HIS A 12 -15.28 54.56 -10.43
N SER A 13 -15.05 54.63 -9.11
CA SER A 13 -13.71 54.67 -8.53
C SER A 13 -13.06 53.28 -8.69
N SER A 14 -12.20 53.14 -9.70
CA SER A 14 -11.30 52.00 -9.85
C SER A 14 -10.41 51.86 -8.62
N LEU A 15 -10.66 50.86 -7.79
CA LEU A 15 -9.76 50.45 -6.71
C LEU A 15 -8.46 49.97 -7.36
N ASN A 16 -7.41 50.80 -7.30
CA ASN A 16 -6.07 50.42 -7.73
C ASN A 16 -5.61 49.22 -6.88
N GLU A 17 -5.56 48.03 -7.48
CA GLU A 17 -4.90 46.88 -6.86
C GLU A 17 -3.43 47.26 -6.59
N PRO A 18 -2.92 47.06 -5.37
CA PRO A 18 -1.54 47.40 -5.06
C PRO A 18 -0.62 46.52 -5.91
N THR A 19 0.21 47.16 -6.73
CA THR A 19 1.21 46.47 -7.54
C THR A 19 2.20 45.74 -6.62
N LEU A 20 2.80 44.65 -7.11
CA LEU A 20 3.83 43.90 -6.38
C LEU A 20 4.96 44.81 -5.87
N GLU A 21 5.31 45.82 -6.67
CA GLU A 21 6.30 46.84 -6.33
C GLU A 21 5.88 47.65 -5.09
N ALA A 22 4.61 48.09 -5.01
CA ALA A 22 4.10 48.81 -3.86
C ALA A 22 4.11 47.95 -2.59
N ALA A 23 3.77 46.66 -2.70
CA ALA A 23 3.81 45.73 -1.57
C ALA A 23 5.25 45.49 -1.06
N ILE A 24 6.23 45.37 -1.96
CA ILE A 24 7.64 45.20 -1.60
C ILE A 24 8.17 46.46 -0.92
N ILE A 25 7.88 47.65 -1.45
CA ILE A 25 8.28 48.93 -0.85
C ILE A 25 7.72 49.05 0.57
N GLN A 26 6.44 48.70 0.76
CA GLN A 26 5.79 48.80 2.06
C GLN A 26 6.40 47.84 3.09
N VAL A 27 6.73 46.61 2.70
CA VAL A 27 7.42 45.66 3.59
C VAL A 27 8.81 46.16 3.96
N LEU A 28 9.57 46.70 3.00
CA LEU A 28 10.90 47.25 3.26
C LEU A 28 10.87 48.47 4.19
N GLN A 29 9.85 49.33 4.08
CA GLN A 29 9.66 50.47 4.99
C GLN A 29 9.41 50.02 6.43
N VAL A 30 8.49 49.07 6.64
CA VAL A 30 8.19 48.53 7.98
C VAL A 30 9.40 47.82 8.60
N LEU A 31 10.16 47.08 7.79
CA LEU A 31 11.40 46.45 8.24
C LEU A 31 12.47 47.51 8.59
N GLY A 32 12.55 48.60 7.84
CA GLY A 32 13.45 49.72 8.10
C GLY A 32 13.16 50.42 9.43
N GLU A 33 11.88 50.69 9.72
CA GLU A 33 11.45 51.29 11.00
C GLU A 33 11.82 50.40 12.19
N ARG A 34 11.50 49.09 12.12
CA ARG A 34 11.84 48.14 13.19
C ARG A 34 13.33 47.90 13.36
N ALA A 35 14.11 48.08 12.29
CA ALA A 35 15.55 47.92 12.34
C ALA A 35 16.23 49.05 13.14
N HIS A 36 15.60 50.24 13.28
CA HIS A 36 16.13 51.34 14.06
C HIS A 36 16.47 50.90 15.49
N ASP A 37 15.56 50.14 16.11
CA ASP A 37 15.66 49.71 17.50
C ASP A 37 16.29 48.30 17.67
N ASN A 38 16.58 47.59 16.57
CA ASN A 38 17.08 46.21 16.61
C ASN A 38 18.37 46.05 15.78
N ALA A 39 19.51 45.95 16.47
CA ALA A 39 20.84 45.81 15.87
C ALA A 39 21.02 44.51 15.06
N GLN A 40 20.44 43.39 15.51
CA GLN A 40 20.52 42.12 14.79
C GLN A 40 19.70 42.17 13.50
N LEU A 41 18.52 42.81 13.54
CA LEU A 41 17.70 43.00 12.35
C LEU A 41 18.39 43.89 11.31
N ARG A 42 19.07 44.97 11.74
CA ARG A 42 19.91 45.78 10.84
C ARG A 42 21.00 44.98 10.16
N GLN A 43 21.69 44.12 10.91
CA GLN A 43 22.74 43.27 10.34
C GLN A 43 22.17 42.29 9.31
N ALA A 44 21.04 41.66 9.61
CA ALA A 44 20.37 40.73 8.69
C ALA A 44 19.87 41.43 7.42
N LEU A 45 19.26 42.61 7.54
CA LEU A 45 18.83 43.41 6.39
C LEU A 45 20.02 43.87 5.54
N GLY A 46 21.16 44.19 6.16
CA GLY A 46 22.40 44.50 5.45
C GLY A 46 22.90 43.33 4.59
N LEU A 47 22.86 42.11 5.11
CA LEU A 47 23.25 40.90 4.36
C LEU A 47 22.29 40.59 3.21
N ILE A 48 20.98 40.73 3.43
CA ILE A 48 19.97 40.57 2.39
C ILE A 48 20.18 41.60 1.28
N GLY A 49 20.42 42.87 1.63
CA GLY A 49 20.69 43.94 0.67
C GLY A 49 21.93 43.68 -0.18
N GLN A 50 23.03 43.20 0.42
CA GLN A 50 24.25 42.82 -0.31
C GLN A 50 23.99 41.67 -1.28
N THR A 51 23.20 40.68 -0.88
CA THR A 51 22.85 39.53 -1.71
C THR A 51 21.99 39.94 -2.90
N LEU A 52 21.02 40.83 -2.70
CA LEU A 52 20.18 41.36 -3.77
C LEU A 52 20.97 42.24 -4.75
N LEU A 53 21.93 43.04 -4.26
CA LEU A 53 22.86 43.79 -5.11
C LEU A 53 23.71 42.86 -5.98
N ALA A 54 24.27 41.79 -5.40
CA ALA A 54 25.04 40.81 -6.15
C ALA A 54 24.22 40.06 -7.22
N LEU A 55 22.91 39.87 -6.99
CA LEU A 55 22.00 39.28 -7.98
C LEU A 55 21.56 40.27 -9.06
N ALA A 56 21.57 41.57 -8.76
CA ALA A 56 21.20 42.64 -9.68
C ALA A 56 22.38 43.10 -10.55
N GLU A 57 23.62 42.83 -10.14
CA GLU A 57 24.78 43.02 -11.00
C GLU A 57 24.64 42.10 -12.23
N PRO A 58 24.69 42.66 -13.46
CA PRO A 58 24.66 41.85 -14.65
C PRO A 58 25.85 40.88 -14.60
N PRO A 59 25.67 39.60 -14.97
CA PRO A 59 26.76 38.65 -14.96
C PRO A 59 27.92 39.23 -15.77
N PRO A 60 29.18 39.14 -15.26
CA PRO A 60 30.31 39.71 -15.97
C PRO A 60 30.32 39.14 -17.38
N ASP A 61 30.33 40.05 -18.37
CA ASP A 61 30.34 39.71 -19.78
C ASP A 61 31.33 38.57 -20.01
N CYS A 62 30.82 37.42 -20.43
CA CYS A 62 31.63 36.30 -20.90
C CYS A 62 32.42 36.77 -22.12
N ALA A 63 33.56 37.40 -21.86
CA ALA A 63 34.55 37.72 -22.87
C ALA A 63 34.91 36.41 -23.57
N LYS A 64 34.55 36.37 -24.85
CA LYS A 64 34.76 35.24 -25.77
C LYS A 64 36.17 34.69 -25.60
N ALA A 65 36.26 33.47 -25.08
CA ALA A 65 37.48 32.69 -25.14
C ALA A 65 37.80 32.42 -26.63
N VAL A 66 38.82 33.13 -27.12
CA VAL A 66 39.48 32.82 -28.39
C VAL A 66 40.11 31.44 -28.24
N VAL A 67 39.65 30.52 -29.07
CA VAL A 67 40.23 29.17 -29.22
C VAL A 67 41.65 29.34 -29.78
N SER A 68 42.66 29.00 -28.98
CA SER A 68 44.02 28.76 -29.45
C SER A 68 44.34 27.28 -29.26
N ASP A 69 44.44 26.57 -30.38
CA ASP A 69 44.98 25.22 -30.50
C ASP A 69 46.45 25.19 -30.05
N THR A 70 46.76 24.31 -29.09
CA THR A 70 48.09 23.70 -28.92
C THR A 70 47.91 22.34 -28.25
N PRO A 71 48.58 21.27 -28.72
CA PRO A 71 48.57 19.96 -28.08
C PRO A 71 49.70 19.83 -27.05
N ASP A 72 49.59 18.78 -26.23
CA ASP A 72 50.51 18.29 -25.20
C ASP A 72 50.53 19.02 -23.84
N SER A 73 50.02 18.34 -22.81
CA SER A 73 50.81 17.95 -21.63
C SER A 73 49.94 17.20 -20.61
N ASP A 74 50.50 16.10 -20.10
CA ASP A 74 50.04 15.29 -18.97
C ASP A 74 49.46 16.09 -17.79
N ALA A 75 48.30 15.67 -17.28
CA ALA A 75 47.77 16.07 -15.98
C ALA A 75 46.87 14.97 -15.33
N PRO A 76 46.83 14.87 -13.98
CA PRO A 76 46.42 13.70 -13.19
C PRO A 76 44.88 13.62 -12.95
N PRO A 77 44.34 12.53 -12.35
CA PRO A 77 42.91 12.24 -12.40
C PRO A 77 42.07 13.14 -11.49
N PRO A 78 40.77 13.35 -11.82
CA PRO A 78 39.91 14.26 -11.08
C PRO A 78 39.44 13.68 -9.74
N THR A 79 39.48 14.52 -8.71
CA THR A 79 38.84 14.30 -7.40
C THR A 79 37.30 14.32 -7.50
N PRO A 80 36.59 13.56 -6.66
CA PRO A 80 35.13 13.43 -6.71
C PRO A 80 34.43 14.73 -6.27
N THR A 81 33.49 15.19 -7.08
CA THR A 81 32.56 16.29 -6.80
C THR A 81 31.59 15.93 -5.68
N SER A 82 31.42 16.85 -4.73
CA SER A 82 30.46 16.73 -3.63
C SER A 82 29.01 16.83 -4.13
N PRO A 83 28.05 16.11 -3.53
CA PRO A 83 26.66 16.14 -3.95
C PRO A 83 26.01 17.48 -3.62
N SER A 84 25.43 18.12 -4.64
CA SER A 84 24.61 19.33 -4.52
C SER A 84 23.35 19.05 -3.69
N SER A 85 23.13 19.83 -2.64
CA SER A 85 21.91 19.77 -1.83
C SER A 85 20.67 20.13 -2.68
N PRO A 86 19.51 19.48 -2.45
CA PRO A 86 18.28 19.79 -3.17
C PRO A 86 17.80 21.20 -2.82
N SER A 87 17.68 22.07 -3.83
CA SER A 87 17.13 23.42 -3.62
C SER A 87 15.64 23.33 -3.31
N SER A 88 15.21 23.98 -2.23
CA SER A 88 13.78 24.15 -1.95
C SER A 88 13.10 24.97 -3.06
N PRO A 89 11.82 24.70 -3.36
CA PRO A 89 11.08 25.49 -4.35
C PRO A 89 10.98 26.96 -3.90
N PRO A 90 10.97 27.91 -4.85
CA PRO A 90 10.84 29.33 -4.54
C PRO A 90 9.49 29.64 -3.89
N ALA A 91 9.48 30.58 -2.95
CA ALA A 91 8.26 31.04 -2.26
C ALA A 91 7.27 31.66 -3.25
N THR A 92 5.97 31.41 -3.03
CA THR A 92 4.92 31.96 -3.90
C THR A 92 4.49 33.36 -3.48
N LEU A 93 3.83 34.11 -4.38
CA LEU A 93 3.26 35.43 -4.09
C LEU A 93 2.32 35.40 -2.88
N ALA A 94 1.55 34.31 -2.72
CA ALA A 94 0.65 34.12 -1.59
C ALA A 94 1.40 33.97 -0.26
N ASP A 95 2.57 33.32 -0.26
CA ASP A 95 3.42 33.17 0.93
C ASP A 95 4.00 34.53 1.36
N LEU A 96 4.44 35.34 0.40
CA LEU A 96 4.93 36.69 0.65
C LEU A 96 3.84 37.63 1.18
N GLN A 97 2.63 37.56 0.61
CA GLN A 97 1.47 38.34 1.09
C GLN A 97 1.01 37.92 2.49
N ARG A 98 1.12 36.63 2.83
CA ARG A 98 0.80 36.12 4.16
C ARG A 98 1.83 36.58 5.19
N PHE A 99 3.11 36.51 4.82
CA PHE A 99 4.21 37.00 5.66
C PHE A 99 4.10 38.52 5.90
N ALA A 100 3.79 39.31 4.86
CA ALA A 100 3.60 40.76 4.98
C ALA A 100 2.46 41.13 5.97
N ARG A 101 1.32 40.43 5.89
CA ARG A 101 0.18 40.64 6.82
C ARG A 101 0.54 40.35 8.27
N VAL A 102 1.24 39.23 8.52
CA VAL A 102 1.71 38.86 9.87
C VAL A 102 2.71 39.90 10.40
N MET A 103 3.62 40.38 9.56
CA MET A 103 4.63 41.37 9.95
C MET A 103 4.04 42.75 10.24
N MET A 104 2.98 43.16 9.55
CA MET A 104 2.30 44.45 9.74
C MET A 104 1.40 44.51 10.99
N GLY A 105 1.34 43.45 11.82
CA GLY A 105 0.50 43.45 13.02
C GLY A 105 -0.99 43.60 12.70
N GLN A 106 -1.37 43.35 11.44
CA GLN A 106 -2.76 43.14 11.08
C GLN A 106 -3.13 41.79 11.68
N GLU A 107 -3.63 41.84 12.92
CA GLU A 107 -4.31 40.71 13.54
C GLU A 107 -5.28 40.18 12.49
N LEU A 108 -5.08 38.92 12.08
CA LEU A 108 -6.13 38.17 11.43
C LEU A 108 -7.33 38.36 12.36
N ALA A 109 -8.33 39.13 11.93
CA ALA A 109 -9.64 39.13 12.56
C ALA A 109 -9.92 37.66 12.81
N GLU A 110 -10.00 37.28 14.08
CA GLU A 110 -10.07 35.89 14.49
C GLU A 110 -11.10 35.21 13.59
N GLU A 111 -10.65 34.41 12.63
CA GLU A 111 -11.49 33.35 12.11
C GLU A 111 -11.85 32.59 13.38
N GLU A 112 -13.11 32.70 13.81
CA GLU A 112 -13.65 32.02 14.98
C GLU A 112 -12.92 30.67 15.07
N PRO A 113 -12.21 30.37 16.19
CA PRO A 113 -11.51 29.10 16.32
C PRO A 113 -12.51 28.04 15.91
N PRO A 114 -12.21 27.22 14.87
CA PRO A 114 -13.23 26.43 14.19
C PRO A 114 -14.03 25.73 15.27
N LYS A 115 -15.31 26.11 15.41
CA LYS A 115 -16.23 25.59 16.43
C LYS A 115 -15.82 24.16 16.67
N ARG A 116 -15.28 23.86 17.86
CA ARG A 116 -14.71 22.54 18.18
C ARG A 116 -15.61 21.52 17.53
N LEU A 117 -15.13 20.95 16.42
CA LEU A 117 -15.81 19.84 15.79
C LEU A 117 -15.98 18.86 16.95
N MET A 118 -17.23 18.47 17.21
CA MET A 118 -17.50 17.44 18.22
C MET A 118 -16.43 16.37 18.05
N PRO A 119 -15.81 15.89 19.15
CA PRO A 119 -14.86 14.77 19.05
C PRO A 119 -15.52 13.75 18.14
N LEU A 120 -14.83 13.38 17.04
CA LEU A 120 -15.32 12.33 16.15
C LEU A 120 -15.79 11.21 17.08
N PRO A 121 -17.07 10.80 17.04
CA PRO A 121 -17.53 9.77 17.95
C PRO A 121 -16.54 8.60 17.85
N PRO A 122 -15.99 8.13 18.98
CA PRO A 122 -15.00 7.07 18.95
C PRO A 122 -15.62 5.90 18.19
N LEU A 123 -15.07 5.59 17.02
CA LEU A 123 -15.54 4.44 16.25
C LEU A 123 -15.31 3.19 17.10
N PRO A 124 -16.24 2.23 17.08
CA PRO A 124 -16.04 0.97 17.75
C PRO A 124 -14.77 0.27 17.24
N PRO A 125 -14.05 -0.48 18.09
CA PRO A 125 -12.77 -1.13 17.78
C PRO A 125 -12.92 -2.35 16.85
N GLU A 126 -14.01 -2.42 16.08
CA GLU A 126 -14.25 -3.56 15.18
C GLU A 126 -13.28 -3.51 14.00
N PRO A 127 -12.74 -4.67 13.57
CA PRO A 127 -11.86 -4.73 12.42
C PRO A 127 -12.59 -4.22 11.18
N LEU A 128 -12.00 -3.23 10.51
CA LEU A 128 -12.55 -2.61 9.32
C LEU A 128 -12.70 -3.66 8.20
N ASP A 129 -13.93 -3.98 7.82
CA ASP A 129 -14.23 -4.88 6.70
C ASP A 129 -14.47 -4.08 5.40
N LEU A 130 -13.49 -4.12 4.50
CA LEU A 130 -13.60 -3.49 3.19
C LEU A 130 -14.70 -4.10 2.32
N GLN A 131 -15.10 -5.35 2.54
CA GLN A 131 -16.21 -5.96 1.78
C GLN A 131 -17.54 -5.25 2.09
N GLU A 132 -17.77 -4.85 3.34
CA GLU A 132 -18.96 -4.07 3.66
C GLU A 132 -18.95 -2.69 3.00
N VAL A 133 -17.76 -2.06 2.87
CA VAL A 133 -17.60 -0.80 2.13
C VAL A 133 -17.99 -0.99 0.67
N VAL A 134 -17.57 -2.10 0.05
CA VAL A 134 -17.97 -2.45 -1.33
C VAL A 134 -19.50 -2.52 -1.44
N ASP A 135 -20.14 -3.31 -0.57
CA ASP A 135 -21.57 -3.57 -0.64
C ASP A 135 -22.40 -2.30 -0.41
N ARG A 136 -22.01 -1.45 0.56
CA ARG A 136 -22.68 -0.18 0.84
C ARG A 136 -22.48 0.84 -0.28
N CYS A 137 -21.26 1.00 -0.79
CA CYS A 137 -21.00 1.90 -1.90
C CYS A 137 -21.77 1.49 -3.17
N GLN A 138 -21.86 0.19 -3.47
CA GLN A 138 -22.67 -0.32 -4.59
C GLN A 138 -24.16 -0.05 -4.40
N ALA A 139 -24.70 -0.27 -3.20
CA ALA A 139 -26.11 0.01 -2.92
C ALA A 139 -26.44 1.50 -3.09
N LYS A 140 -25.59 2.40 -2.55
CA LYS A 140 -25.72 3.86 -2.72
C LYS A 140 -25.60 4.28 -4.17
N GLN A 141 -24.65 3.71 -4.91
CA GLN A 141 -24.44 3.98 -6.32
C GLN A 141 -25.65 3.54 -7.16
N GLY A 142 -26.25 2.39 -6.87
CA GLY A 142 -27.48 1.93 -7.53
C GLY A 142 -28.65 2.89 -7.33
N ILE A 143 -28.84 3.38 -6.11
CA ILE A 143 -29.87 4.39 -5.79
C ILE A 143 -29.66 5.67 -6.60
N LEU A 144 -28.44 6.22 -6.58
CA LEU A 144 -28.12 7.46 -7.30
C LEU A 144 -28.23 7.31 -8.83
N ALA A 145 -27.83 6.16 -9.37
CA ALA A 145 -27.99 5.85 -10.78
C ALA A 145 -29.48 5.82 -11.17
N TRP A 146 -30.32 5.13 -10.38
CA TRP A 146 -31.76 5.08 -10.61
C TRP A 146 -32.39 6.48 -10.60
N CYS A 147 -32.10 7.31 -9.58
CA CYS A 147 -32.64 8.67 -9.49
C CYS A 147 -32.14 9.57 -10.63
N SER A 148 -30.94 9.30 -11.18
CA SER A 148 -30.45 10.02 -12.35
C SER A 148 -31.22 9.66 -13.62
N GLU A 149 -31.64 8.41 -13.76
CA GLU A 149 -32.43 7.92 -14.90
C GLU A 149 -33.93 8.26 -14.76
N HIS A 150 -34.44 8.32 -13.53
CA HIS A 150 -35.84 8.54 -13.19
C HIS A 150 -36.00 9.73 -12.24
N PRO A 151 -35.88 10.99 -12.74
CA PRO A 151 -35.93 12.22 -11.92
C PRO A 151 -37.12 12.33 -10.98
N SER A 152 -38.27 11.89 -11.46
CA SER A 152 -39.57 12.12 -10.84
C SER A 152 -40.02 10.96 -9.96
N ASP A 153 -39.37 9.81 -10.07
CA ASP A 153 -39.79 8.58 -9.41
C ASP A 153 -38.86 8.27 -8.23
N PRO A 154 -39.41 7.92 -7.06
CA PRO A 154 -38.59 7.42 -5.97
C PRO A 154 -37.92 6.10 -6.37
N PRO A 155 -36.74 5.78 -5.81
CA PRO A 155 -36.09 4.49 -6.03
C PRO A 155 -36.98 3.33 -5.55
N PRO A 156 -36.94 2.17 -6.22
CA PRO A 156 -37.62 0.96 -5.78
C PRO A 156 -37.38 0.65 -4.30
N HIS A 157 -38.46 0.30 -3.59
CA HIS A 157 -38.43 0.08 -2.14
C HIS A 157 -37.48 -1.06 -1.74
N ASP A 158 -37.37 -2.10 -2.55
CA ASP A 158 -36.46 -3.23 -2.36
C ASP A 158 -34.98 -2.80 -2.42
N MET A 159 -34.62 -1.88 -3.33
CA MET A 159 -33.27 -1.33 -3.41
C MET A 159 -32.91 -0.53 -2.15
N VAL A 160 -33.83 0.30 -1.66
CA VAL A 160 -33.64 1.07 -0.42
C VAL A 160 -33.59 0.14 0.80
N ALA A 161 -34.45 -0.88 0.84
CA ALA A 161 -34.47 -1.88 1.92
C ALA A 161 -33.16 -2.66 1.97
N ARG A 162 -32.62 -3.06 0.81
CA ARG A 162 -31.30 -3.71 0.73
C ARG A 162 -30.20 -2.81 1.27
N ALA A 163 -30.15 -1.53 0.87
CA ALA A 163 -29.17 -0.58 1.39
C ALA A 163 -29.25 -0.47 2.93
N LYS A 164 -30.47 -0.33 3.47
CA LYS A 164 -30.71 -0.21 4.92
C LYS A 164 -30.45 -1.50 5.71
N SER A 165 -30.49 -2.67 5.07
CA SER A 165 -30.17 -3.94 5.71
C SER A 165 -28.67 -4.16 5.94
N LEU A 166 -27.81 -3.38 5.27
CA LEU A 166 -26.37 -3.45 5.47
C LEU A 166 -25.98 -2.77 6.80
N PRO A 167 -24.99 -3.29 7.55
CA PRO A 167 -24.46 -2.63 8.74
C PRO A 167 -24.05 -1.19 8.42
N HIS A 168 -24.58 -0.20 9.13
CA HIS A 168 -24.34 1.23 8.84
C HIS A 168 -24.73 1.69 7.42
N GLY A 169 -25.70 1.03 6.79
CA GLY A 169 -26.25 1.33 5.46
C GLY A 169 -27.03 2.65 5.39
N GLN A 170 -26.35 3.78 5.57
CA GLN A 170 -26.95 5.12 5.53
C GLN A 170 -27.38 5.50 4.12
N THR A 171 -28.64 5.90 3.96
CA THR A 171 -29.19 6.41 2.69
C THR A 171 -29.32 7.94 2.74
N TRP A 172 -28.23 8.65 3.03
CA TRP A 172 -28.22 10.12 3.22
C TRP A 172 -28.66 10.90 1.96
N MET A 173 -28.59 10.29 0.78
CA MET A 173 -29.06 10.88 -0.47
C MET A 173 -30.58 10.91 -0.59
N LEU A 174 -31.32 10.22 0.29
CA LEU A 174 -32.77 10.18 0.27
C LEU A 174 -33.35 10.95 1.46
N ARG A 175 -34.44 11.68 1.19
CA ARG A 175 -35.29 12.28 2.22
C ARG A 175 -36.20 11.21 2.83
N SER A 176 -36.92 11.56 3.89
CA SER A 176 -37.85 10.64 4.56
C SER A 176 -39.00 10.17 3.65
N ASP A 177 -39.35 10.94 2.63
CA ASP A 177 -40.37 10.61 1.61
C ASP A 177 -39.80 9.78 0.44
N GLY A 178 -38.51 9.44 0.47
CA GLY A 178 -37.83 8.68 -0.58
C GLY A 178 -37.35 9.52 -1.78
N SER A 179 -37.65 10.82 -1.82
CA SER A 179 -37.12 11.71 -2.86
C SER A 179 -35.65 12.05 -2.62
N LEU A 180 -34.97 12.54 -3.67
CA LEU A 180 -33.55 12.85 -3.61
C LEU A 180 -33.30 14.10 -2.74
N ALA A 181 -32.38 14.00 -1.79
CA ALA A 181 -31.97 15.08 -0.88
C ALA A 181 -30.85 15.97 -1.45
N ILE A 182 -30.34 15.64 -2.63
CA ILE A 182 -29.24 16.33 -3.32
C ILE A 182 -29.72 16.89 -4.67
N GLU A 183 -28.97 17.86 -5.21
CA GLU A 183 -29.20 18.37 -6.56
C GLU A 183 -29.00 17.27 -7.60
N GLN A 184 -29.94 17.17 -8.55
CA GLN A 184 -29.98 16.06 -9.51
C GLN A 184 -28.72 16.00 -10.38
N ASP A 185 -28.22 17.15 -10.83
CA ASP A 185 -27.04 17.27 -11.68
C ASP A 185 -25.75 16.73 -11.02
N LEU A 186 -25.74 16.59 -9.69
CA LEU A 186 -24.61 16.04 -8.93
C LEU A 186 -24.70 14.51 -8.75
N SER A 187 -25.84 13.90 -9.09
CA SER A 187 -26.06 12.46 -8.92
C SER A 187 -25.09 11.60 -9.73
N PRO A 188 -24.80 11.89 -11.02
CA PRO A 188 -23.84 11.10 -11.80
C PRO A 188 -22.42 11.13 -11.20
N MET A 189 -21.98 12.29 -10.71
CA MET A 189 -20.68 12.46 -10.07
C MET A 189 -20.58 11.66 -8.76
N LEU A 190 -21.60 11.74 -7.90
CA LEU A 190 -21.63 10.98 -6.65
C LEU A 190 -21.71 9.47 -6.90
N ALA A 191 -22.57 9.04 -7.84
CA ALA A 191 -22.64 7.65 -8.26
C ALA A 191 -21.28 7.15 -8.79
N GLY A 192 -20.61 7.96 -9.61
CA GLY A 192 -19.29 7.66 -10.16
C GLY A 192 -18.18 7.54 -9.12
N THR A 193 -18.14 8.46 -8.16
CA THR A 193 -17.15 8.42 -7.06
C THR A 193 -17.41 7.26 -6.09
N LEU A 194 -18.68 6.91 -5.82
CA LEU A 194 -19.05 5.71 -5.06
C LEU A 194 -18.69 4.42 -5.82
N ALA A 195 -18.92 4.37 -7.14
CA ALA A 195 -18.50 3.23 -7.97
C ALA A 195 -16.99 3.03 -7.94
N ALA A 196 -16.21 4.12 -8.02
CA ALA A 196 -14.76 4.05 -7.93
C ALA A 196 -14.33 3.55 -6.55
N THR A 197 -14.99 4.03 -5.49
CA THR A 197 -14.73 3.61 -4.09
C THR A 197 -15.00 2.12 -3.91
N ALA A 198 -16.15 1.62 -4.39
CA ALA A 198 -16.47 0.20 -4.36
C ALA A 198 -15.44 -0.63 -5.15
N ALA A 199 -15.07 -0.19 -6.35
CA ALA A 199 -14.14 -0.93 -7.21
C ALA A 199 -12.73 -1.02 -6.62
N ILE A 200 -12.22 0.07 -6.02
CA ILE A 200 -10.89 0.04 -5.39
C ILE A 200 -10.90 -0.78 -4.09
N SER A 201 -11.94 -0.68 -3.27
CA SER A 201 -12.08 -1.51 -2.06
C SER A 201 -12.14 -3.01 -2.42
N ALA A 202 -12.89 -3.39 -3.44
CA ALA A 202 -12.92 -4.78 -3.92
C ALA A 202 -11.55 -5.25 -4.43
N THR A 203 -10.80 -4.36 -5.08
CA THR A 203 -9.44 -4.65 -5.55
C THR A 203 -8.47 -4.87 -4.38
N LEU A 204 -8.58 -4.07 -3.31
CA LEU A 204 -7.77 -4.22 -2.09
C LEU A 204 -8.08 -5.55 -1.39
N VAL A 205 -9.36 -5.93 -1.28
CA VAL A 205 -9.78 -7.24 -0.76
C VAL A 205 -9.12 -8.39 -1.54
N LEU A 206 -9.11 -8.33 -2.87
CA LEU A 206 -8.46 -9.34 -3.71
C LEU A 206 -6.93 -9.39 -3.53
N ILE A 207 -6.28 -8.23 -3.35
CA ILE A 207 -4.84 -8.15 -3.10
C ILE A 207 -4.49 -8.87 -1.79
N ASP A 208 -5.26 -8.62 -0.73
CA ASP A 208 -5.04 -9.23 0.58
C ASP A 208 -5.35 -10.74 0.55
N GLN A 209 -6.49 -11.15 -0.06
CA GLN A 209 -6.87 -12.57 -0.20
C GLN A 209 -5.83 -13.42 -0.95
N HIS A 210 -5.17 -12.84 -1.94
CA HIS A 210 -4.20 -13.56 -2.78
C HIS A 210 -2.74 -13.24 -2.44
N ALA A 211 -2.48 -12.49 -1.37
CA ALA A 211 -1.15 -12.05 -0.96
C ALA A 211 -0.32 -11.56 -2.16
N LEU A 212 -0.89 -10.61 -2.92
CA LEU A 212 -0.25 -10.08 -4.13
C LEU A 212 0.97 -9.22 -3.80
N THR A 213 1.76 -8.87 -4.81
CA THR A 213 3.06 -8.21 -4.61
C THR A 213 2.92 -6.86 -3.88
N PRO A 214 3.91 -6.46 -3.06
CA PRO A 214 3.91 -5.16 -2.39
C PRO A 214 3.77 -3.97 -3.35
N SER A 215 4.28 -4.10 -4.58
CA SER A 215 4.15 -3.08 -5.63
C SER A 215 2.69 -2.86 -6.05
N LEU A 216 1.88 -3.91 -6.14
CA LEU A 216 0.45 -3.80 -6.45
C LEU A 216 -0.29 -3.16 -5.27
N LEU A 217 0.02 -3.57 -4.04
CA LEU A 217 -0.56 -2.97 -2.84
C LEU A 217 -0.30 -1.47 -2.78
N LYS A 218 0.95 -1.04 -3.01
CA LYS A 218 1.30 0.39 -3.07
C LYS A 218 0.47 1.15 -4.10
N SER A 219 0.38 0.64 -5.34
CA SER A 219 -0.44 1.27 -6.39
C SER A 219 -1.93 1.31 -6.02
N ALA A 220 -2.44 0.28 -5.35
CA ALA A 220 -3.83 0.23 -4.90
C ALA A 220 -4.10 1.25 -3.78
N ILE A 221 -3.18 1.40 -2.83
CA ILE A 221 -3.26 2.40 -1.76
C ILE A 221 -3.26 3.82 -2.32
N ASP A 222 -2.40 4.12 -3.31
CA ASP A 222 -2.36 5.43 -3.97
C ASP A 222 -3.70 5.75 -4.66
N LEU A 223 -4.27 4.78 -5.40
CA LEU A 223 -5.59 4.93 -6.05
C LEU A 223 -6.74 5.04 -5.04
N ALA A 224 -6.67 4.29 -3.94
CA ALA A 224 -7.67 4.33 -2.89
C ALA A 224 -7.66 5.67 -2.17
N ALA A 225 -6.47 6.24 -1.89
CA ALA A 225 -6.32 7.57 -1.31
C ALA A 225 -6.92 8.65 -2.22
N GLU A 226 -6.66 8.59 -3.53
CA GLU A 226 -7.28 9.49 -4.52
C GLU A 226 -8.81 9.35 -4.51
N THR A 227 -9.31 8.11 -4.52
CA THR A 227 -10.73 7.81 -4.64
C THR A 227 -11.54 8.23 -3.42
N GLN A 228 -11.07 7.94 -2.19
CA GLN A 228 -11.75 8.39 -0.98
C GLN A 228 -11.76 9.92 -0.86
N SER A 229 -10.69 10.58 -1.31
CA SER A 229 -10.58 12.04 -1.26
C SER A 229 -11.54 12.69 -2.26
N ALA A 230 -11.70 12.09 -3.44
CA ALA A 230 -12.66 12.50 -4.44
C ALA A 230 -14.10 12.33 -3.95
N LEU A 231 -14.43 11.21 -3.30
CA LEU A 231 -15.75 11.00 -2.68
C LEU A 231 -16.02 12.08 -1.61
N ARG A 232 -15.05 12.38 -0.75
CA ARG A 232 -15.16 13.48 0.22
C ARG A 232 -15.39 14.83 -0.46
N GLY A 233 -14.68 15.11 -1.57
CA GLY A 233 -14.87 16.29 -2.39
C GLY A 233 -16.28 16.38 -2.99
N ALA A 234 -16.77 15.27 -3.54
CA ALA A 234 -18.10 15.16 -4.14
C ALA A 234 -19.22 15.38 -3.13
N LEU A 235 -19.10 14.79 -1.93
CA LEU A 235 -20.04 14.99 -0.82
C LEU A 235 -20.11 16.47 -0.39
N ARG A 236 -18.96 17.15 -0.35
CA ARG A 236 -18.89 18.59 -0.04
C ARG A 236 -19.56 19.44 -1.10
N LEU A 237 -19.32 19.16 -2.38
CA LEU A 237 -19.99 19.87 -3.49
C LEU A 237 -21.50 19.68 -3.44
N ALA A 238 -21.98 18.48 -3.12
CA ALA A 238 -23.39 18.17 -2.94
C ALA A 238 -23.99 18.64 -1.60
N ARG A 239 -23.22 19.40 -0.80
CA ARG A 239 -23.64 19.96 0.49
C ARG A 239 -24.20 18.92 1.47
N VAL A 240 -23.70 17.69 1.38
CA VAL A 240 -24.05 16.62 2.33
C VAL A 240 -23.45 16.97 3.68
N THR A 241 -24.30 17.24 4.67
CA THR A 241 -23.88 17.66 6.01
C THR A 241 -23.45 16.50 6.89
N THR A 242 -24.02 15.31 6.65
CA THR A 242 -23.67 14.08 7.35
C THR A 242 -22.33 13.55 6.84
N SER A 243 -21.46 13.13 7.76
CA SER A 243 -20.23 12.44 7.36
C SER A 243 -20.56 11.07 6.77
N ASP A 244 -20.05 10.79 5.57
CA ASP A 244 -20.25 9.49 4.94
C ASP A 244 -19.36 8.43 5.61
N TYR A 245 -20.02 7.40 6.15
CA TYR A 245 -19.36 6.33 6.90
C TYR A 245 -18.37 5.51 6.06
N ASP A 246 -18.65 5.31 4.76
CA ASP A 246 -17.79 4.52 3.87
C ASP A 246 -16.50 5.26 3.50
N GLN A 247 -16.62 6.56 3.19
CA GLN A 247 -15.46 7.42 2.96
C GLN A 247 -14.54 7.45 4.19
N LEU A 248 -15.11 7.61 5.40
CA LEU A 248 -14.33 7.65 6.64
C LEU A 248 -13.66 6.30 6.95
N GLN A 249 -14.36 5.19 6.77
CA GLN A 249 -13.77 3.86 6.96
C GLN A 249 -12.63 3.59 6.00
N LEU A 250 -12.79 3.87 4.70
CA LEU A 250 -11.71 3.69 3.74
C LEU A 250 -10.50 4.59 4.08
N PHE A 251 -10.73 5.82 4.52
CA PHE A 251 -9.66 6.70 5.00
C PHE A 251 -8.91 6.14 6.22
N GLN A 252 -9.63 5.61 7.21
CA GLN A 252 -9.03 5.00 8.41
C GLN A 252 -8.27 3.73 8.06
N TRP A 253 -8.86 2.86 7.24
CA TRP A 253 -8.22 1.65 6.73
C TRP A 253 -6.91 1.99 6.02
N LEU A 254 -6.91 3.02 5.15
CA LEU A 254 -5.69 3.44 4.46
C LEU A 254 -4.61 3.93 5.41
N ARG A 255 -4.98 4.67 6.46
CA ARG A 255 -4.03 5.16 7.45
C ARG A 255 -3.38 4.01 8.23
N GLU A 256 -4.19 3.04 8.65
CA GLU A 256 -3.72 1.86 9.39
C GLU A 256 -2.86 0.98 8.50
N ARG A 257 -3.35 0.62 7.31
CA ARG A 257 -2.63 -0.21 6.34
C ARG A 257 -1.32 0.41 5.90
N ALA A 258 -1.30 1.71 5.62
CA ALA A 258 -0.09 2.42 5.21
C ALA A 258 0.95 2.47 6.34
N ASN A 259 0.50 2.59 7.60
CA ASN A 259 1.37 2.51 8.75
C ASN A 259 1.97 1.10 8.90
N GLU A 260 1.14 0.05 8.85
CA GLU A 260 1.57 -1.36 8.97
C GLU A 260 2.58 -1.79 7.90
N GLU A 261 2.42 -1.28 6.67
CA GLU A 261 3.28 -1.65 5.54
C GLU A 261 4.44 -0.67 5.32
N GLY A 262 4.55 0.39 6.15
CA GLY A 262 5.56 1.45 5.99
C GLY A 262 5.44 2.21 4.67
N ILE A 263 4.22 2.38 4.14
CA ILE A 263 3.96 3.03 2.85
C ILE A 263 3.62 4.50 3.09
N TYR A 264 4.46 5.41 2.57
CA TYR A 264 4.14 6.84 2.58
C TYR A 264 3.17 7.20 1.46
N ILE A 265 1.99 7.75 1.81
CA ILE A 265 1.00 8.28 0.87
C ILE A 265 1.21 9.79 0.71
N PRO A 266 1.74 10.28 -0.43
CA PRO A 266 2.15 11.68 -0.56
C PRO A 266 0.97 12.66 -0.70
N ARG A 267 -0.18 12.21 -1.19
CA ARG A 267 -1.31 13.05 -1.57
C ARG A 267 -2.64 12.53 -1.02
N TYR A 268 -3.67 13.38 -1.07
CA TYR A 268 -5.08 13.03 -0.87
C TYR A 268 -5.52 12.62 0.55
N MET A 269 -4.56 12.40 1.45
CA MET A 269 -4.82 12.10 2.87
C MET A 269 -5.01 13.36 3.73
N ARG A 270 -4.80 14.57 3.20
CA ARG A 270 -4.96 15.85 3.93
C ARG A 270 -6.26 16.55 3.57
N LYS A 271 -6.77 17.41 4.46
CA LYS A 271 -8.03 18.18 4.23
C LYS A 271 -7.88 19.20 3.09
N ASN A 272 -6.70 19.78 2.93
CA ASN A 272 -6.37 20.82 1.95
C ASN A 272 -5.76 20.29 0.64
N ASP A 273 -5.64 18.98 0.48
CA ASP A 273 -5.24 18.33 -0.79
C ASP A 273 -6.36 17.38 -1.25
N PRO A 274 -7.54 17.90 -1.64
CA PRO A 274 -8.62 17.06 -2.16
C PRO A 274 -8.33 16.60 -3.59
N ALA A 275 -8.68 15.37 -3.91
CA ALA A 275 -8.78 14.95 -5.31
C ALA A 275 -9.98 15.63 -5.99
N ASP A 276 -9.86 15.95 -7.28
CA ASP A 276 -10.94 16.56 -8.04
C ASP A 276 -12.13 15.58 -8.21
N PRO A 277 -13.31 15.89 -7.67
CA PRO A 277 -14.49 15.04 -7.80
C PRO A 277 -15.08 15.02 -9.22
N LEU A 278 -14.82 16.04 -10.06
CA LEU A 278 -15.35 16.10 -11.42
C LEU A 278 -14.65 15.12 -12.37
N ALA A 279 -13.39 14.79 -12.09
CA ALA A 279 -12.61 13.77 -12.82
C ALA A 279 -13.02 12.30 -12.49
N TRP A 280 -14.28 12.06 -12.09
CA TRP A 280 -14.71 10.74 -11.62
C TRP A 280 -14.72 9.66 -12.70
N GLN A 281 -15.00 10.00 -13.96
CA GLN A 281 -15.07 9.03 -15.07
C GLN A 281 -13.70 8.42 -15.36
N GLU A 282 -12.69 9.27 -15.56
CA GLU A 282 -11.32 8.84 -15.80
C GLU A 282 -10.80 8.02 -14.60
N ARG A 283 -11.08 8.47 -13.37
CA ARG A 283 -10.68 7.76 -12.16
C ARG A 283 -11.31 6.38 -12.05
N LEU A 284 -12.61 6.27 -12.29
CA LEU A 284 -13.33 5.00 -12.28
C LEU A 284 -12.74 4.03 -13.32
N GLU A 285 -12.44 4.52 -14.52
CA GLU A 285 -11.82 3.72 -15.57
C GLU A 285 -10.40 3.26 -15.17
N ARG A 286 -9.56 4.15 -14.64
CA ARG A 286 -8.23 3.80 -14.10
C ARG A 286 -8.33 2.72 -13.02
N VAL A 287 -9.27 2.86 -12.08
CA VAL A 287 -9.50 1.87 -11.01
C VAL A 287 -9.95 0.52 -11.59
N ARG A 288 -10.86 0.51 -12.58
CA ARG A 288 -11.32 -0.72 -13.22
C ARG A 288 -10.23 -1.44 -13.99
N GLN A 289 -9.41 -0.70 -14.76
CA GLN A 289 -8.26 -1.25 -15.47
C GLN A 289 -7.24 -1.85 -14.50
N PHE A 290 -6.99 -1.17 -13.39
CA PHE A 290 -6.14 -1.67 -12.32
C PHE A 290 -6.70 -2.94 -11.67
N GLY A 291 -7.99 -2.96 -11.32
CA GLY A 291 -8.69 -4.13 -10.81
C GLY A 291 -8.64 -5.32 -11.77
N ALA A 292 -8.88 -5.10 -13.07
CA ALA A 292 -8.79 -6.14 -14.09
C ALA A 292 -7.36 -6.70 -14.24
N ARG A 293 -6.32 -5.88 -14.05
CA ARG A 293 -4.93 -6.34 -13.97
C ARG A 293 -4.70 -7.21 -12.74
N VAL A 294 -5.21 -6.80 -11.57
CA VAL A 294 -5.11 -7.57 -10.32
C VAL A 294 -5.78 -8.95 -10.44
N VAL A 295 -7.00 -9.00 -10.98
CA VAL A 295 -7.73 -10.26 -11.22
C VAL A 295 -6.92 -11.20 -12.12
N ARG A 296 -6.40 -10.72 -13.26
CA ARG A 296 -5.58 -11.54 -14.16
C ARG A 296 -4.35 -12.12 -13.45
N ILE A 297 -3.66 -11.32 -12.63
CA ILE A 297 -2.48 -11.79 -11.87
C ILE A 297 -2.88 -12.84 -10.83
N ALA A 298 -3.99 -12.64 -10.12
CA ALA A 298 -4.50 -13.60 -9.15
C ALA A 298 -4.90 -14.93 -9.80
N GLU A 299 -5.63 -14.89 -10.91
CA GLU A 299 -6.01 -16.07 -11.70
C GLU A 299 -4.80 -16.81 -12.26
N GLN A 300 -3.82 -16.06 -12.78
CA GLN A 300 -2.55 -16.61 -13.27
C GLN A 300 -1.81 -17.36 -12.16
N ARG A 301 -1.67 -16.76 -10.97
CA ARG A 301 -1.06 -17.42 -9.80
C ARG A 301 -1.84 -18.67 -9.38
N ARG A 302 -3.16 -18.60 -9.33
CA ARG A 302 -4.01 -19.76 -9.00
C ARG A 302 -3.81 -20.90 -10.00
N ARG A 303 -3.76 -20.59 -11.30
CA ARG A 303 -3.49 -21.56 -12.36
C ARG A 303 -2.09 -22.16 -12.23
N GLN A 304 -1.07 -21.34 -12.00
CA GLN A 304 0.30 -21.79 -11.77
C GLN A 304 0.41 -22.74 -10.59
N ARG A 305 -0.19 -22.41 -9.43
CA ARG A 305 -0.21 -23.29 -8.25
C ARG A 305 -0.85 -24.65 -8.56
N LYS A 306 -1.99 -24.65 -9.26
CA LYS A 306 -2.69 -25.88 -9.66
C LYS A 306 -1.81 -26.73 -10.59
N LEU A 307 -1.17 -26.12 -11.57
CA LEU A 307 -0.31 -26.81 -12.53
C LEU A 307 0.99 -27.32 -11.88
N LEU A 308 1.60 -26.56 -10.96
CA LEU A 308 2.77 -27.01 -10.19
C LEU A 308 2.43 -28.21 -9.31
N SER A 309 1.27 -28.20 -8.65
CA SER A 309 0.78 -29.36 -7.89
C SER A 309 0.56 -30.58 -8.78
N ALA A 310 -0.07 -30.38 -9.95
CA ALA A 310 -0.24 -31.45 -10.94
C ALA A 310 1.09 -31.98 -11.45
N LEU A 311 2.07 -31.12 -11.72
CA LEU A 311 3.41 -31.49 -12.17
C LEU A 311 4.11 -32.38 -11.13
N ARG A 312 4.13 -31.95 -9.86
CA ARG A 312 4.70 -32.74 -8.75
C ARG A 312 4.04 -34.12 -8.64
N TYR A 313 2.72 -34.16 -8.69
CA TYR A 313 1.96 -35.40 -8.63
C TYR A 313 2.30 -36.35 -9.79
N ARG A 314 2.33 -35.85 -11.04
CA ARG A 314 2.67 -36.65 -12.23
C ARG A 314 4.08 -37.22 -12.14
N LEU A 315 5.05 -36.41 -11.75
CA LEU A 315 6.44 -36.88 -11.60
C LEU A 315 6.54 -37.96 -10.52
N ARG A 316 5.95 -37.73 -9.35
CA ARG A 316 6.02 -38.67 -8.22
C ARG A 316 5.26 -39.97 -8.47
N LYS A 317 4.08 -39.89 -9.09
CA LYS A 317 3.18 -41.05 -9.24
C LYS A 317 3.28 -41.72 -10.60
N GLU A 318 3.39 -40.94 -11.68
CA GLU A 318 3.37 -41.51 -13.04
C GLU A 318 4.78 -41.82 -13.52
N VAL A 319 5.76 -40.92 -13.31
CA VAL A 319 7.14 -41.14 -13.81
C VAL A 319 7.91 -42.11 -12.91
N ALA A 320 7.82 -41.96 -11.58
CA ALA A 320 8.61 -42.75 -10.65
C ALA A 320 8.28 -44.26 -10.66
N SER A 321 7.03 -44.63 -10.91
CA SER A 321 6.57 -46.04 -10.86
C SER A 321 6.34 -46.66 -12.24
N ALA A 322 6.59 -45.93 -13.33
CA ALA A 322 6.31 -46.42 -14.67
C ALA A 322 7.37 -47.39 -15.22
N ASN A 323 6.89 -48.41 -15.94
CA ASN A 323 7.72 -49.19 -16.85
C ASN A 323 8.14 -48.34 -18.07
N GLU A 324 9.03 -48.86 -18.92
CA GLU A 324 9.65 -48.09 -20.00
C GLU A 324 8.64 -47.46 -20.98
N ALA A 325 7.60 -48.21 -21.37
CA ALA A 325 6.57 -47.73 -22.31
C ALA A 325 5.63 -46.69 -21.65
N GLU A 326 5.22 -46.94 -20.41
CA GLU A 326 4.40 -46.00 -19.64
C GLU A 326 5.15 -44.70 -19.32
N ARG A 327 6.47 -44.79 -19.15
CA ARG A 327 7.34 -43.66 -18.83
C ARG A 327 7.36 -42.63 -19.96
N VAL A 328 7.39 -43.08 -21.22
CA VAL A 328 7.28 -42.20 -22.40
C VAL A 328 5.97 -41.41 -22.36
N ALA A 329 4.85 -42.10 -22.15
CA ALA A 329 3.53 -41.46 -22.08
C ALA A 329 3.41 -40.51 -20.86
N ALA A 330 4.00 -40.86 -19.71
CA ALA A 330 4.03 -40.01 -18.53
C ALA A 330 4.83 -38.72 -18.78
N TRP A 331 5.99 -38.81 -19.44
CA TRP A 331 6.80 -37.64 -19.77
C TRP A 331 6.15 -36.72 -20.80
N LEU A 332 5.36 -37.24 -21.76
CA LEU A 332 4.56 -36.38 -22.64
C LEU A 332 3.57 -35.53 -21.84
N ARG A 333 2.85 -36.14 -20.88
CA ARG A 333 1.91 -35.40 -20.00
C ARG A 333 2.61 -34.41 -19.08
N VAL A 334 3.83 -34.72 -18.62
CA VAL A 334 4.69 -33.78 -17.90
C VAL A 334 5.08 -32.62 -18.81
N GLY A 335 5.47 -32.89 -20.05
CA GLY A 335 5.77 -31.89 -21.09
C GLY A 335 4.60 -30.94 -21.32
N ASP A 336 3.39 -31.46 -21.51
CA ASP A 336 2.18 -30.65 -21.69
C ASP A 336 1.89 -29.76 -20.46
N THR A 337 2.12 -30.30 -19.25
CA THR A 337 1.91 -29.54 -18.01
C THR A 337 2.95 -28.43 -17.84
N LEU A 338 4.21 -28.70 -18.20
CA LEU A 338 5.28 -27.70 -18.21
C LEU A 338 5.04 -26.61 -19.26
N ASP A 339 4.59 -26.99 -20.47
CA ASP A 339 4.30 -26.04 -21.53
C ASP A 339 3.19 -25.06 -21.10
N GLN A 340 2.12 -25.57 -20.47
CA GLN A 340 1.06 -24.74 -19.89
C GLN A 340 1.53 -23.86 -18.71
N LEU A 341 2.47 -24.33 -17.88
CA LEU A 341 3.05 -23.51 -16.82
C LEU A 341 3.79 -22.31 -17.41
N ILE A 342 4.60 -22.56 -18.43
CA ILE A 342 5.40 -21.51 -19.07
C ILE A 342 4.51 -20.56 -19.86
N GLU A 343 3.48 -21.08 -20.55
CA GLU A 343 2.44 -20.26 -21.19
C GLU A 343 1.71 -19.36 -20.19
N SER A 344 1.47 -19.86 -18.98
CA SER A 344 0.90 -19.07 -17.89
C SER A 344 1.90 -18.08 -17.27
N GLY A 345 3.04 -17.82 -17.91
CA GLY A 345 4.02 -16.80 -17.51
C GLY A 345 5.03 -17.25 -16.45
N LEU A 346 5.18 -18.55 -16.19
CA LEU A 346 6.29 -19.05 -15.37
C LEU A 346 7.57 -19.07 -16.23
N PRO A 347 8.66 -18.36 -15.86
CA PRO A 347 9.91 -18.42 -16.61
C PRO A 347 10.45 -19.86 -16.73
N THR A 348 11.06 -20.21 -17.86
CA THR A 348 11.71 -21.52 -18.06
C THR A 348 12.87 -21.75 -17.08
N THR A 349 13.48 -20.68 -16.59
CA THR A 349 14.58 -20.69 -15.62
C THR A 349 14.12 -20.58 -14.16
N HIS A 350 12.81 -20.61 -13.92
CA HIS A 350 12.26 -20.38 -12.58
C HIS A 350 12.83 -21.40 -11.56
N PRO A 351 13.38 -20.95 -10.42
CA PRO A 351 14.06 -21.82 -9.46
C PRO A 351 13.21 -23.01 -8.98
N ILE A 352 11.90 -22.82 -8.77
CA ILE A 352 10.95 -23.85 -8.33
C ILE A 352 10.93 -25.12 -9.22
N LEU A 353 11.30 -25.01 -10.50
CA LEU A 353 11.30 -26.15 -11.40
C LEU A 353 12.48 -27.08 -11.14
N ARG A 354 13.59 -26.57 -10.59
CA ARG A 354 14.83 -27.34 -10.40
C ARG A 354 14.66 -28.51 -9.43
N PRO A 355 14.17 -28.32 -8.19
CA PRO A 355 13.98 -29.44 -7.27
C PRO A 355 12.82 -30.35 -7.68
N ILE A 356 11.82 -29.82 -8.40
CA ILE A 356 10.71 -30.63 -8.91
C ILE A 356 11.18 -31.59 -10.01
N LEU A 357 11.92 -31.09 -11.02
CA LEU A 357 12.33 -31.89 -12.18
C LEU A 357 13.63 -32.66 -11.94
N GLY A 358 14.57 -32.08 -11.18
CA GLY A 358 15.93 -32.57 -10.98
C GLY A 358 16.05 -34.06 -10.65
N PRO A 359 15.28 -34.60 -9.67
CA PRO A 359 15.33 -36.02 -9.30
C PRO A 359 14.92 -36.97 -10.43
N TYR A 360 14.12 -36.49 -11.39
CA TYR A 360 13.51 -37.32 -12.42
C TYR A 360 14.21 -37.20 -13.79
N LEU A 361 15.04 -36.18 -14.02
CA LEU A 361 15.65 -35.92 -15.33
C LEU A 361 16.41 -37.13 -15.93
N THR A 362 17.03 -37.97 -15.10
CA THR A 362 17.75 -39.17 -15.58
C THR A 362 16.83 -40.26 -16.12
N THR A 363 15.53 -40.14 -15.88
CA THR A 363 14.49 -41.06 -16.37
C THR A 363 13.87 -40.57 -17.69
N LEU A 364 14.24 -39.39 -18.18
CA LEU A 364 13.73 -38.85 -19.44
C LEU A 364 14.25 -39.68 -20.63
N PRO A 365 13.38 -40.26 -21.47
CA PRO A 365 13.82 -41.02 -22.63
C PRO A 365 14.52 -40.11 -23.66
N PRO A 366 15.72 -40.46 -24.15
CA PRO A 366 16.53 -39.58 -24.99
C PRO A 366 15.93 -39.30 -26.38
N THR A 367 15.00 -40.14 -26.85
CA THR A 367 14.32 -40.01 -28.14
C THR A 367 12.98 -39.25 -28.05
N LEU A 368 12.58 -38.82 -26.84
CA LEU A 368 11.29 -38.19 -26.63
C LEU A 368 11.31 -36.73 -27.07
N SER A 369 10.36 -36.37 -27.94
CA SER A 369 10.12 -34.98 -28.32
C SER A 369 9.01 -34.38 -27.44
N LEU A 370 9.36 -33.41 -26.60
CA LEU A 370 8.42 -32.63 -25.80
C LEU A 370 8.11 -31.29 -26.47
N PRO A 371 7.05 -30.56 -26.04
CA PRO A 371 6.78 -29.21 -26.50
C PRO A 371 8.01 -28.27 -26.33
N PRO A 372 8.24 -27.30 -27.24
CA PRO A 372 9.45 -26.48 -27.23
C PRO A 372 9.71 -25.74 -25.92
N ARG A 373 8.67 -25.21 -25.27
CA ARG A 373 8.82 -24.50 -23.98
C ARG A 373 9.21 -25.48 -22.88
N ALA A 374 8.59 -26.65 -22.85
CA ALA A 374 8.92 -27.71 -21.89
C ALA A 374 10.38 -28.18 -22.05
N ASN A 375 10.84 -28.41 -23.28
CA ASN A 375 12.24 -28.73 -23.56
C ASN A 375 13.17 -27.63 -23.04
N SER A 376 12.85 -26.35 -23.29
CA SER A 376 13.66 -25.22 -22.82
C SER A 376 13.80 -25.20 -21.29
N ALA A 377 12.73 -25.51 -20.55
CA ALA A 377 12.77 -25.61 -19.10
C ALA A 377 13.60 -26.81 -18.60
N ILE A 378 13.47 -27.97 -19.25
CA ILE A 378 14.26 -29.16 -18.94
C ILE A 378 15.74 -28.94 -19.21
N GLU A 379 16.08 -28.33 -20.34
CA GLU A 379 17.46 -27.94 -20.68
C GLU A 379 18.01 -26.95 -19.66
N ALA A 380 17.24 -25.93 -19.26
CA ALA A 380 17.67 -24.97 -18.24
C ALA A 380 17.97 -25.65 -16.88
N VAL A 381 17.13 -26.59 -16.44
CA VAL A 381 17.38 -27.36 -15.21
C VAL A 381 18.58 -28.31 -15.37
N SER A 382 18.74 -28.92 -16.55
CA SER A 382 19.86 -29.83 -16.85
C SER A 382 21.20 -29.10 -16.86
N LEU A 383 21.25 -27.92 -17.49
CA LEU A 383 22.42 -27.03 -17.50
C LEU A 383 22.77 -26.58 -16.08
N TYR A 384 21.77 -26.20 -15.28
CA TYR A 384 22.00 -25.83 -13.88
C TYR A 384 22.62 -26.98 -13.07
N ARG A 385 22.11 -28.21 -13.26
CA ARG A 385 22.64 -29.41 -12.60
C ARG A 385 24.06 -29.76 -13.08
N ALA A 386 24.33 -29.64 -14.38
CA ALA A 386 25.64 -29.93 -14.97
C ALA A 386 26.71 -28.92 -14.54
N ASN A 387 26.33 -27.65 -14.39
CA ASN A 387 27.24 -26.58 -13.98
C ASN A 387 27.59 -26.61 -12.49
N GLY A 388 27.06 -27.56 -11.71
CA GLY A 388 27.54 -27.93 -10.38
C GLY A 388 27.80 -26.75 -9.44
N THR A 389 27.10 -25.63 -9.61
CA THR A 389 27.46 -24.39 -8.95
C THR A 389 26.91 -24.44 -7.54
N THR A 390 27.77 -24.95 -6.66
CA THR A 390 27.88 -24.67 -5.24
C THR A 390 28.07 -23.17 -4.98
N THR A 391 27.27 -22.32 -5.63
CA THR A 391 27.15 -20.90 -5.27
C THR A 391 26.10 -20.83 -4.18
N SER A 392 26.46 -21.26 -2.97
CA SER A 392 25.76 -20.96 -1.71
C SER A 392 25.93 -19.47 -1.36
N GLY A 393 25.80 -18.58 -2.35
CA GLY A 393 26.04 -17.15 -2.23
C GLY A 393 25.04 -16.41 -3.08
N GLU A 394 24.00 -15.91 -2.43
CA GLU A 394 23.20 -14.76 -2.84
C GLU A 394 22.29 -14.91 -4.07
N LEU A 395 21.32 -15.82 -4.03
CA LEU A 395 20.02 -15.61 -4.72
C LEU A 395 18.88 -16.31 -3.93
N SER A 396 18.25 -15.54 -3.04
CA SER A 396 16.92 -15.72 -2.42
C SER A 396 16.33 -17.14 -2.37
N GLU A 397 16.72 -17.89 -1.34
CA GLU A 397 16.22 -19.20 -0.91
C GLU A 397 14.85 -19.09 -0.21
N GLU A 398 13.75 -18.94 -0.95
CA GLU A 398 12.42 -18.85 -0.31
C GLU A 398 11.53 -20.12 -0.39
N ASP A 399 11.83 -21.17 -1.16
CA ASP A 399 10.82 -22.23 -1.39
C ASP A 399 11.23 -23.72 -1.30
N ASP A 400 12.50 -24.10 -1.10
CA ASP A 400 12.87 -25.54 -1.02
C ASP A 400 13.97 -25.84 0.01
N ASP A 401 13.90 -25.19 1.17
CA ASP A 401 14.66 -25.63 2.33
C ASP A 401 13.97 -26.89 2.92
N PRO A 402 14.62 -28.07 2.91
CA PRO A 402 14.01 -29.31 3.40
C PRO A 402 13.55 -29.21 4.86
N ILE A 403 14.18 -28.32 5.64
CA ILE A 403 13.83 -28.08 7.04
C ILE A 403 12.47 -27.37 7.14
N VAL A 404 12.11 -26.52 6.17
CA VAL A 404 10.76 -25.92 6.10
C VAL A 404 9.71 -27.03 5.92
N GLY A 405 9.96 -28.00 5.05
CA GLY A 405 9.06 -29.14 4.84
C GLY A 405 8.92 -30.02 6.08
N GLU A 406 10.01 -30.26 6.81
CA GLU A 406 9.97 -31.01 8.08
C GLU A 406 9.15 -30.26 9.14
N VAL A 407 9.42 -28.97 9.34
CA VAL A 407 8.66 -28.13 10.29
C VAL A 407 7.19 -28.04 9.88
N ALA A 408 6.89 -27.98 8.58
CA ALA A 408 5.53 -28.00 8.08
C ALA A 408 4.79 -29.29 8.44
N GLY A 409 5.46 -30.45 8.34
CA GLY A 409 4.90 -31.72 8.79
C GLY A 409 4.59 -31.73 10.29
N LEU A 410 5.51 -31.21 11.11
CA LEU A 410 5.38 -31.17 12.56
C LEU A 410 4.31 -30.19 13.08
N LEU A 411 4.11 -29.09 12.35
CA LEU A 411 3.16 -28.02 12.68
C LEU A 411 1.87 -28.08 11.85
N HIS A 412 1.65 -29.16 11.09
CA HIS A 412 0.48 -29.31 10.27
C HIS A 412 -0.82 -29.16 11.08
N ASP A 413 -1.71 -28.28 10.61
CA ASP A 413 -3.00 -27.96 11.24
C ASP A 413 -2.87 -27.50 12.72
N GLN A 414 -1.71 -26.97 13.11
CA GLN A 414 -1.49 -26.37 14.43
C GLN A 414 -1.64 -24.85 14.38
N THR A 415 -1.92 -24.27 15.54
CA THR A 415 -1.87 -22.81 15.72
C THR A 415 -0.51 -22.41 16.29
N VAL A 416 0.11 -21.40 15.68
CA VAL A 416 1.39 -20.83 16.15
C VAL A 416 1.14 -19.38 16.56
N VAL A 417 1.73 -18.98 17.69
CA VAL A 417 1.70 -17.59 18.16
C VAL A 417 3.04 -16.94 17.87
N MET A 418 3.05 -15.81 17.19
CA MET A 418 4.24 -14.98 17.00
C MET A 418 4.12 -13.70 17.82
N LEU A 419 5.13 -13.43 18.64
CA LEU A 419 5.20 -12.29 19.56
C LEU A 419 6.29 -11.33 19.11
N GLY A 420 5.89 -10.07 18.92
CA GLY A 420 6.79 -8.99 18.52
C GLY A 420 6.94 -8.85 17.02
N GLY A 421 7.76 -7.88 16.62
CA GLY A 421 7.85 -7.44 15.24
C GLY A 421 6.61 -6.66 14.79
N GLU A 422 6.69 -6.14 13.58
CA GLU A 422 5.54 -5.54 12.89
C GLU A 422 4.87 -6.62 12.06
N ARG A 423 3.57 -6.84 12.29
CA ARG A 423 2.81 -7.84 11.54
C ARG A 423 2.70 -7.37 10.09
N ARG A 424 3.36 -8.11 9.21
CA ARG A 424 3.19 -7.95 7.75
C ARG A 424 2.28 -9.05 7.25
N PRO A 425 1.04 -8.78 6.83
CA PRO A 425 0.10 -9.82 6.41
C PRO A 425 0.62 -10.70 5.27
N TYR A 426 1.40 -10.15 4.33
CA TYR A 426 2.07 -10.96 3.31
C TYR A 426 3.00 -12.01 3.92
N THR A 427 3.86 -11.59 4.86
CA THR A 427 4.78 -12.51 5.53
C THR A 427 4.05 -13.46 6.47
N ALA A 428 3.00 -13.01 7.15
CA ALA A 428 2.17 -13.86 8.01
C ALA A 428 1.53 -14.99 7.20
N GLN A 429 0.98 -14.66 6.03
CA GLN A 429 0.39 -15.64 5.12
C GLN A 429 1.45 -16.57 4.55
N ALA A 430 2.62 -16.05 4.15
CA ALA A 430 3.72 -16.88 3.68
C ALA A 430 4.20 -17.89 4.73
N ILE A 431 4.35 -17.48 6.00
CA ILE A 431 4.69 -18.37 7.12
C ILE A 431 3.59 -19.41 7.35
N LYS A 432 2.32 -18.98 7.34
CA LYS A 432 1.15 -19.85 7.49
C LYS A 432 1.11 -20.93 6.41
N GLU A 433 1.33 -20.53 5.15
CA GLU A 433 1.36 -21.44 3.99
C GLU A 433 2.58 -22.37 4.05
N ALA A 434 3.77 -21.83 4.31
CA ALA A 434 5.03 -22.59 4.36
C ALA A 434 5.00 -23.71 5.41
N PHE A 435 4.44 -23.45 6.59
CA PHE A 435 4.34 -24.45 7.66
C PHE A 435 3.00 -25.18 7.71
N THR A 436 2.10 -24.94 6.75
CA THR A 436 0.75 -25.54 6.70
C THR A 436 -0.05 -25.39 8.00
N LEU A 437 0.05 -24.21 8.62
CA LEU A 437 -0.58 -23.93 9.91
C LEU A 437 -2.10 -23.76 9.75
N ARG A 438 -2.85 -24.17 10.78
CA ARG A 438 -4.27 -23.83 10.92
C ARG A 438 -4.44 -22.32 10.99
N GLU A 439 -3.66 -21.71 11.88
CA GLU A 439 -3.70 -20.28 12.17
C GLU A 439 -2.32 -19.79 12.64
N LEU A 440 -1.96 -18.58 12.22
CA LEU A 440 -0.81 -17.85 12.75
C LEU A 440 -1.34 -16.61 13.48
N ILE A 441 -1.24 -16.60 14.80
CA ILE A 441 -1.64 -15.47 15.63
C ILE A 441 -0.41 -14.57 15.80
N TRP A 442 -0.36 -13.46 15.08
CA TRP A 442 0.76 -12.52 15.17
C TRP A 442 0.38 -11.33 16.06
N CYS A 443 0.86 -11.36 17.30
CA CYS A 443 0.66 -10.29 18.27
C CYS A 443 1.77 -9.25 18.11
N THR A 444 1.43 -8.10 17.54
CA THR A 444 2.30 -6.92 17.56
C THR A 444 2.40 -6.39 18.99
N THR A 445 3.60 -6.03 19.41
CA THR A 445 3.84 -5.54 20.77
C THR A 445 4.22 -4.08 20.70
N GLN A 446 3.41 -3.21 21.30
CA GLN A 446 3.74 -1.79 21.44
C GLN A 446 4.63 -1.56 22.68
N GLU A 447 5.38 -0.45 22.69
CA GLU A 447 6.11 -0.02 23.88
C GLU A 447 5.14 0.21 25.05
N GLY A 448 5.43 -0.38 26.21
CA GLY A 448 4.60 -0.25 27.42
C GLY A 448 3.38 -1.20 27.50
N GLN A 449 3.12 -2.03 26.48
CA GLN A 449 2.04 -3.02 26.54
C GLN A 449 2.36 -4.09 27.60
N SER A 450 1.36 -4.42 28.43
CA SER A 450 1.49 -5.47 29.45
C SER A 450 1.49 -6.85 28.80
N TYR A 451 2.40 -7.73 29.22
CA TYR A 451 2.48 -9.12 28.73
C TYR A 451 1.20 -9.92 29.06
N LEU A 452 0.40 -9.49 30.05
CA LEU A 452 -0.85 -10.14 30.43
C LEU A 452 -1.88 -10.15 29.28
N SER A 453 -1.81 -9.20 28.35
CA SER A 453 -2.70 -9.22 27.17
C SER A 453 -2.37 -10.38 26.21
N LEU A 454 -1.21 -11.02 26.35
CA LEU A 454 -0.78 -12.14 25.52
C LEU A 454 -1.27 -13.50 26.05
N GLU A 455 -1.61 -13.58 27.33
CA GLU A 455 -2.01 -14.81 28.01
C GLU A 455 -3.21 -15.52 27.32
N PRO A 456 -4.28 -14.82 26.89
CA PRO A 456 -5.41 -15.48 26.22
C PRO A 456 -5.01 -16.20 24.92
N TYR A 457 -4.04 -15.66 24.19
CA TYR A 457 -3.56 -16.26 22.95
C TYR A 457 -2.65 -17.46 23.22
N ILE A 458 -1.75 -17.38 24.20
CA ILE A 458 -0.82 -18.47 24.55
C ILE A 458 -1.54 -19.66 25.21
N ARG A 459 -2.56 -19.39 26.04
CA ARG A 459 -3.30 -20.42 26.79
C ARG A 459 -4.13 -21.35 25.90
N ARG A 460 -4.45 -20.93 24.68
CA ARG A 460 -5.26 -21.71 23.72
C ARG A 460 -4.77 -23.16 23.61
N PRO A 461 -5.67 -24.16 23.66
CA PRO A 461 -5.26 -25.56 23.66
C PRO A 461 -4.64 -25.99 22.32
N ASP A 462 -5.06 -25.37 21.21
CA ASP A 462 -4.58 -25.61 19.85
C ASP A 462 -3.25 -24.91 19.51
N VAL A 463 -2.74 -24.06 20.41
CA VAL A 463 -1.43 -23.43 20.26
C VAL A 463 -0.35 -24.40 20.70
N THR A 464 0.60 -24.69 19.82
CA THR A 464 1.66 -25.69 20.09
C THR A 464 3.03 -25.03 20.23
N LEU A 465 3.23 -23.93 19.52
CA LEU A 465 4.49 -23.21 19.43
C LEU A 465 4.26 -21.71 19.57
N VAL A 466 5.09 -21.08 20.39
CA VAL A 466 5.21 -19.62 20.54
C VAL A 466 6.57 -19.20 20.01
N ILE A 467 6.58 -18.17 19.17
CA ILE A 467 7.77 -17.63 18.53
C ILE A 467 7.96 -16.19 19.02
N LEU A 468 9.10 -15.89 19.63
CA LEU A 468 9.41 -14.57 20.16
C LEU A 468 10.48 -13.88 19.32
N ALA A 469 10.12 -12.79 18.65
CA ALA A 469 11.03 -12.03 17.80
C ALA A 469 11.84 -11.01 18.64
N ILE A 470 13.03 -11.42 19.09
CA ILE A 470 13.78 -10.75 20.18
C ILE A 470 14.12 -9.29 19.85
N ARG A 471 14.54 -9.00 18.61
CA ARG A 471 14.97 -7.65 18.21
C ARG A 471 13.87 -6.60 18.26
N TRP A 472 12.62 -7.04 18.24
CA TRP A 472 11.44 -6.17 18.22
C TRP A 472 10.57 -6.37 19.46
N ALA A 473 11.05 -7.16 20.41
CA ALA A 473 10.38 -7.41 21.66
C ALA A 473 10.76 -6.29 22.65
N SER A 474 9.76 -5.51 23.10
CA SER A 474 9.93 -4.59 24.22
C SER A 474 10.41 -5.34 25.47
N HIS A 475 11.10 -4.64 26.38
CA HIS A 475 11.75 -5.22 27.58
C HIS A 475 10.81 -6.06 28.49
N ASN A 476 9.50 -5.98 28.31
CA ASN A 476 8.49 -6.74 29.06
C ASN A 476 8.23 -8.17 28.56
N LEU A 477 8.76 -8.57 27.39
CA LEU A 477 8.48 -9.87 26.79
C LEU A 477 9.32 -11.03 27.35
N SER A 478 10.25 -10.76 28.27
CA SER A 478 10.95 -11.81 29.03
C SER A 478 9.98 -12.72 29.79
N GLU A 479 8.84 -12.19 30.22
CA GLU A 479 7.79 -12.91 30.93
C GLU A 479 6.98 -13.89 30.05
N ALA A 480 7.07 -13.76 28.71
CA ALA A 480 6.47 -14.74 27.80
C ALA A 480 7.02 -16.16 28.02
N THR A 481 8.28 -16.26 28.48
CA THR A 481 8.89 -17.54 28.88
C THR A 481 8.10 -18.20 30.01
N ASN A 482 7.71 -17.43 31.04
CA ASN A 482 6.96 -17.95 32.18
C ASN A 482 5.57 -18.43 31.78
N LEU A 483 4.89 -17.70 30.88
CA LEU A 483 3.59 -18.12 30.33
C LEU A 483 3.71 -19.41 29.52
N CYS A 484 4.71 -19.52 28.64
CA CYS A 484 4.92 -20.73 27.85
C CYS A 484 5.19 -21.94 28.76
N THR A 485 6.03 -21.79 29.79
CA THR A 485 6.26 -22.86 30.77
C THR A 485 4.98 -23.23 31.53
N ARG A 486 4.20 -22.23 31.99
CA ARG A 486 2.95 -22.46 32.73
C ARG A 486 1.91 -23.26 31.92
N TYR A 487 1.79 -22.99 30.62
CA TYR A 487 0.81 -23.66 29.74
C TYR A 487 1.41 -24.78 28.89
N ASN A 488 2.64 -25.22 29.21
CA ASN A 488 3.37 -26.26 28.50
C ASN A 488 3.45 -26.02 26.98
N LYS A 489 3.78 -24.80 26.57
CA LYS A 489 3.96 -24.40 25.16
C LYS A 489 5.44 -24.35 24.81
N LEU A 490 5.79 -24.78 23.60
CA LEU A 490 7.14 -24.64 23.11
C LEU A 490 7.44 -23.16 22.84
N LEU A 491 8.63 -22.68 23.17
CA LEU A 491 9.07 -21.32 22.90
C LEU A 491 10.32 -21.34 22.01
N VAL A 492 10.27 -20.61 20.90
CA VAL A 492 11.40 -20.38 20.00
C VAL A 492 11.71 -18.89 19.98
N ARG A 493 12.99 -18.56 20.06
CA ARG A 493 13.45 -17.17 20.02
C ARG A 493 14.05 -16.86 18.64
N LEU A 494 13.51 -15.87 17.94
CA LEU A 494 14.08 -15.41 16.67
C LEU A 494 15.07 -14.27 16.91
N PRO A 495 16.38 -14.48 16.66
CA PRO A 495 17.39 -13.45 16.87
C PRO A 495 17.34 -12.34 15.81
N ALA A 496 16.92 -12.67 14.59
CA ALA A 496 16.75 -11.74 13.48
C ALA A 496 15.81 -12.34 12.44
N GLY A 497 15.18 -11.47 11.65
CA GLY A 497 14.31 -11.86 10.54
C GLY A 497 13.10 -12.70 10.94
N TYR A 498 12.20 -12.90 9.99
CA TYR A 498 11.04 -13.78 10.12
C TYR A 498 10.68 -14.39 8.75
N ASN A 499 11.70 -14.66 7.93
CA ASN A 499 11.48 -15.49 6.73
C ASN A 499 11.20 -16.94 7.17
N ALA A 500 10.45 -17.69 6.36
CA ALA A 500 10.04 -19.05 6.72
C ALA A 500 11.22 -20.02 6.91
N SER A 501 12.24 -20.00 6.05
CA SER A 501 13.43 -20.87 6.19
C SER A 501 14.22 -20.59 7.48
N GLN A 502 14.53 -19.33 7.77
CA GLN A 502 15.18 -18.91 9.00
C GLN A 502 14.37 -19.30 10.23
N MET A 503 13.04 -19.13 10.18
CA MET A 503 12.16 -19.60 11.26
C MET A 503 12.24 -21.11 11.41
N ALA A 504 12.19 -21.88 10.32
CA ALA A 504 12.26 -23.33 10.34
C ALA A 504 13.57 -23.82 10.99
N HIS A 505 14.70 -23.24 10.57
CA HIS A 505 16.00 -23.52 11.17
C HIS A 505 16.03 -23.23 12.68
N GLN A 506 15.49 -22.08 13.11
CA GLN A 506 15.44 -21.73 14.53
C GLN A 506 14.50 -22.65 15.33
N ILE A 507 13.39 -23.08 14.73
CA ILE A 507 12.47 -24.05 15.35
C ILE A 507 13.17 -25.38 15.55
N MET A 508 13.78 -25.93 14.51
CA MET A 508 14.47 -27.21 14.59
C MET A 508 15.64 -27.15 15.56
N GLN A 509 16.44 -26.08 15.53
CA GLN A 509 17.60 -25.92 16.40
C GLN A 509 17.22 -25.83 17.88
N GLN A 510 16.12 -25.16 18.22
CA GLN A 510 15.79 -24.88 19.63
C GLN A 510 14.82 -25.89 20.24
N VAL A 511 13.88 -26.42 19.44
CA VAL A 511 12.80 -27.26 19.97
C VAL A 511 12.48 -28.48 19.11
N GLY A 512 13.29 -28.80 18.09
CA GLY A 512 13.02 -29.89 17.12
C GLY A 512 12.65 -31.21 17.79
N ASP A 513 13.49 -31.73 18.69
CA ASP A 513 13.26 -33.02 19.37
C ASP A 513 11.94 -33.06 20.16
N ARG A 514 11.62 -31.97 20.87
CA ARG A 514 10.38 -31.88 21.65
C ARG A 514 9.16 -31.74 20.75
N LEU A 515 9.32 -31.06 19.62
CA LEU A 515 8.26 -30.89 18.64
C LEU A 515 7.94 -32.23 17.95
N HIS A 516 8.97 -33.02 17.64
CA HIS A 516 8.84 -34.42 17.18
C HIS A 516 8.10 -35.29 18.20
N ALA A 517 8.48 -35.24 19.48
CA ALA A 517 7.80 -36.00 20.53
C ALA A 517 6.31 -35.62 20.64
N LEU A 518 5.99 -34.32 20.63
CA LEU A 518 4.60 -33.85 20.66
C LEU A 518 3.81 -34.21 19.40
N ALA A 519 4.46 -34.32 18.24
CA ALA A 519 3.80 -34.76 17.01
C ALA A 519 3.46 -36.26 17.08
N ALA A 520 4.38 -37.09 17.58
CA ALA A 520 4.15 -38.53 17.79
C ALA A 520 3.01 -38.80 18.81
N GLU A 521 2.92 -37.99 19.87
CA GLU A 521 1.81 -38.06 20.85
C GLU A 521 0.45 -37.68 20.24
N ARG A 522 0.42 -36.88 19.18
CA ARG A 522 -0.82 -36.47 18.47
C ARG A 522 -1.28 -37.51 17.45
N GLU A 523 -0.38 -38.33 16.94
CA GLU A 523 -0.67 -39.42 16.01
C GLU A 523 -1.07 -40.73 16.71
N SER A 524 -0.74 -40.86 18.00
CA SER A 524 -1.12 -41.98 18.87
C SER A 524 -2.51 -41.79 19.46
#